data_AF-A0A6N3AGQ7-F1
#
_entry.id   AF-A0A6N3AGQ7-F1
#
_cell.length_a   1.000
_cell.length_b   1.000
_cell.length_c   1.000
_cell.angle_alpha   90.00
_cell.angle_beta   90.00
_cell.angle_gamma   90.00
#
_symmetry.space_group_name_H-M   'P 1'
#
loop_
_entity.id
_entity.type
_entity.pdbx_description
1 polymer ?
#
loop_
_entity_poly.entity_id
_entity_poly.type
_entity_poly.pdbx_seq_one_letter_code
_entity_poly.pdbx_strand_id
1 'polypeptide(L)'
;MELLVCIKQVPDTSEIKLDPETNNLIRTGLPSIVNPDDMHALEAALAVKDQYEGSRVTVLSMGPPQAEEALRQCLSLGADDAVLVTDRAFGGADTLATSYTIASAIRHIQRTMNRQFQIIFCGKQAIDGDTAQVGPQIAEELGMAQATYACKFAVDTAAQKATVTREHENGYEIVEVPLPLLVTATAELNEPRQPGLWSSIYAKRYTISHITLRDMPHIDESRIGLNGSPTRVRKVYQPPLRGKVEMLPSIEEGAKKVLELAYHIKPDKFAHLLVPNDAPVEVAEDNDEGVDVKDPVQRAASVESVSPSEFKAVAAAKGDEGSKGGDR
;
A
#
# COMPACT_ATOMS: atom_id res chain seq x y z
N MET A 1 -20.41 11.42 -5.57
CA MET A 1 -20.04 10.80 -4.28
C MET A 1 -19.02 11.64 -3.54
N GLU A 2 -18.96 11.53 -2.21
CA GLU A 2 -17.92 12.15 -1.40
C GLU A 2 -16.88 11.11 -0.99
N LEU A 3 -15.65 11.30 -1.45
CA LEU A 3 -14.53 10.40 -1.22
C LEU A 3 -13.45 11.13 -0.42
N LEU A 4 -12.86 10.44 0.55
CA LEU A 4 -11.72 10.93 1.30
C LEU A 4 -10.54 9.99 1.10
N VAL A 5 -9.33 10.54 0.98
CA VAL A 5 -8.09 9.75 0.99
C VAL A 5 -7.21 10.27 2.11
N CYS A 6 -6.88 9.41 3.06
CA CYS A 6 -5.87 9.70 4.08
C CYS A 6 -4.50 9.34 3.51
N ILE A 7 -3.61 10.33 3.43
CA ILE A 7 -2.25 10.17 2.95
C ILE A 7 -1.26 10.58 4.04
N LYS A 8 -0.06 10.00 4.01
CA LYS A 8 1.05 10.33 4.89
C LYS A 8 2.28 10.68 4.07
N GLN A 9 2.93 11.77 4.45
CA GLN A 9 4.26 12.07 3.97
C GLN A 9 5.27 11.23 4.77
N VAL A 10 6.13 10.50 4.05
CA VAL A 10 7.15 9.61 4.64
C VAL A 10 8.51 9.93 4.03
N PRO A 11 9.62 9.70 4.75
CA PRO A 11 10.95 9.72 4.15
C PRO A 11 11.06 8.63 3.08
N ASP A 12 11.70 8.93 1.95
CA ASP A 12 11.99 7.94 0.93
C ASP A 12 13.07 6.96 1.43
N THR A 13 12.63 5.74 1.78
CA THR A 13 13.53 4.69 2.26
C THR A 13 14.26 3.97 1.14
N SER A 14 13.92 4.19 -0.14
CA SER A 14 14.66 3.60 -1.28
C SER A 14 16.00 4.31 -1.52
N GLU A 15 16.07 5.59 -1.16
CA GLU A 15 17.26 6.46 -1.29
C GLU A 15 18.19 6.43 -0.07
N ILE A 16 18.07 5.40 0.78
CA ILE A 16 18.93 5.22 1.94
C ILE A 16 20.39 5.07 1.50
N LYS A 17 21.23 6.04 1.87
CA LYS A 17 22.67 6.01 1.61
C LYS A 17 23.43 5.54 2.85
N LEU A 18 24.50 4.77 2.62
CA LEU A 18 25.49 4.47 3.65
C LEU A 18 26.59 5.53 3.61
N ASP A 19 26.98 6.00 4.78
CA ASP A 19 28.19 6.79 4.97
C ASP A 19 29.40 5.91 4.60
N PRO A 20 30.20 6.31 3.60
CA PRO A 20 31.31 5.49 3.12
C PRO A 20 32.44 5.34 4.14
N GLU A 21 32.54 6.23 5.14
CA GLU A 21 33.56 6.17 6.18
C GLU A 21 33.08 5.40 7.41
N THR A 22 31.83 5.64 7.83
CA THR A 22 31.31 5.08 9.08
C THR A 22 30.43 3.83 8.87
N ASN A 23 30.07 3.51 7.62
CA ASN A 23 29.06 2.52 7.24
C ASN A 23 27.70 2.70 7.95
N ASN A 24 27.46 3.89 8.51
CA ASN A 24 26.19 4.25 9.12
C ASN A 24 25.21 4.75 8.07
N LEU A 25 23.92 4.64 8.36
CA LEU A 25 22.86 5.15 7.51
C LEU A 25 22.86 6.70 7.51
N ILE A 26 23.03 7.34 6.36
CA ILE A 26 22.82 8.78 6.20
C ILE A 26 21.31 9.03 6.15
N ARG A 27 20.76 9.53 7.25
CA ARG A 27 19.32 9.85 7.38
C ARG A 27 18.98 11.31 7.11
N THR A 28 19.98 12.19 7.08
CA THR A 28 19.82 13.62 6.77
C THR A 28 19.63 13.83 5.27
N GLY A 29 18.58 14.54 4.89
CA GLY A 29 18.35 14.96 3.51
C GLY A 29 17.66 13.94 2.61
N LEU A 30 17.05 12.88 3.18
CA LEU A 30 16.16 12.02 2.38
C LEU A 30 14.97 12.85 1.90
N PRO A 31 14.61 12.77 0.60
CA PRO A 31 13.41 13.41 0.11
C PRO A 31 12.19 12.83 0.83
N SER A 32 11.18 13.67 1.02
CA SER A 32 9.90 13.24 1.59
C SER A 32 8.91 13.01 0.45
N ILE A 33 8.26 11.85 0.45
CA ILE A 33 7.34 11.42 -0.60
C ILE A 33 5.96 11.15 -0.01
N VAL A 34 4.93 11.11 -0.86
CA VAL A 34 3.67 10.44 -0.49
C VAL A 34 3.97 8.96 -0.31
N ASN A 35 3.50 8.37 0.78
CA ASN A 35 3.66 6.95 1.03
C ASN A 35 3.17 6.11 -0.16
N PRO A 36 3.92 5.11 -0.65
CA PRO A 36 3.56 4.34 -1.85
C PRO A 36 2.15 3.72 -1.80
N ASP A 37 1.78 3.05 -0.71
CA ASP A 37 0.43 2.47 -0.57
C ASP A 37 -0.68 3.54 -0.63
N ASP A 38 -0.39 4.77 -0.17
CA ASP A 38 -1.35 5.87 -0.19
C ASP A 38 -1.55 6.41 -1.63
N MET A 39 -0.57 6.23 -2.52
CA MET A 39 -0.72 6.56 -3.95
C MET A 39 -1.72 5.62 -4.63
N HIS A 40 -1.71 4.33 -4.27
CA HIS A 40 -2.70 3.37 -4.75
C HIS A 40 -4.10 3.65 -4.18
N ALA A 41 -4.18 4.10 -2.93
CA ALA A 41 -5.40 4.56 -2.30
C ALA A 41 -5.99 5.79 -3.02
N LEU A 42 -5.13 6.75 -3.38
CA LEU A 42 -5.51 7.93 -4.16
C LEU A 42 -6.02 7.55 -5.55
N GLU A 43 -5.29 6.70 -6.29
CA GLU A 43 -5.71 6.26 -7.62
C GLU A 43 -7.06 5.53 -7.58
N ALA A 44 -7.30 4.68 -6.57
CA ALA A 44 -8.60 4.02 -6.41
C ALA A 44 -9.73 5.04 -6.24
N ALA A 45 -9.53 6.08 -5.42
CA ALA A 45 -10.50 7.15 -5.25
C ALA A 45 -10.72 7.96 -6.53
N LEU A 46 -9.66 8.24 -7.30
CA LEU A 46 -9.74 8.94 -8.58
C LEU A 46 -10.45 8.10 -9.64
N ALA A 47 -10.23 6.79 -9.68
CA ALA A 47 -10.95 5.88 -10.57
C ALA A 47 -12.45 5.85 -10.27
N VAL A 48 -12.84 5.84 -8.99
CA VAL A 48 -14.26 5.99 -8.59
C VAL A 48 -14.79 7.36 -9.01
N LYS A 49 -14.01 8.42 -8.82
CA LYS A 49 -14.39 9.77 -9.27
C LYS A 49 -14.66 9.83 -10.77
N ASP A 50 -13.81 9.20 -11.58
CA ASP A 50 -13.94 9.18 -13.04
C ASP A 50 -15.18 8.38 -13.49
N GLN A 51 -15.59 7.36 -12.71
CA GLN A 51 -16.76 6.53 -13.01
C GLN A 51 -18.10 7.17 -12.64
N TYR A 52 -18.14 8.02 -11.61
CA TYR A 52 -19.37 8.58 -11.07
C TYR A 52 -19.37 10.10 -11.13
N GLU A 53 -20.13 10.67 -12.06
CA GLU A 53 -20.27 12.12 -12.25
C GLU A 53 -20.66 12.84 -10.95
N GLY A 54 -20.09 14.03 -10.74
CA GLY A 54 -20.30 14.82 -9.53
C GLY A 54 -19.61 14.25 -8.29
N SER A 55 -18.74 13.24 -8.44
CA SER A 55 -17.89 12.77 -7.34
C SER A 55 -16.72 13.69 -7.09
N ARG A 56 -16.32 13.75 -5.81
CA ARG A 56 -15.25 14.62 -5.35
C ARG A 56 -14.32 13.87 -4.41
N VAL A 57 -13.02 14.10 -4.59
CA VAL A 57 -11.95 13.49 -3.79
C VAL A 57 -11.28 14.56 -2.94
N THR A 58 -11.41 14.44 -1.62
CA THR A 58 -10.66 15.24 -0.66
C THR A 58 -9.48 14.42 -0.15
N VAL A 59 -8.27 14.99 -0.15
CA VAL A 59 -7.07 14.38 0.44
C VAL A 59 -6.77 15.01 1.79
N LEU A 60 -6.42 14.19 2.76
CA LEU A 60 -6.18 14.57 4.14
C LEU A 60 -4.84 14.03 4.61
N SER A 61 -4.02 14.88 5.22
CA SER A 61 -2.77 14.46 5.87
C SER A 61 -2.69 15.04 7.27
N MET A 62 -2.21 14.26 8.23
CA MET A 62 -1.83 14.74 9.55
C MET A 62 -0.31 14.81 9.63
N GLY A 63 0.24 15.99 9.87
CA GLY A 63 1.70 16.15 9.87
C GLY A 63 2.19 17.58 10.09
N PRO A 64 3.52 17.77 10.03
CA PRO A 64 4.11 19.10 10.05
C PRO A 64 3.72 19.88 8.78
N PRO A 65 3.91 21.22 8.75
CA PRO A 65 3.62 22.05 7.57
C PRO A 65 4.27 21.56 6.26
N GLN A 66 5.41 20.88 6.33
CA GLN A 66 6.07 20.27 5.16
C GLN A 66 5.18 19.24 4.42
N ALA A 67 4.21 18.62 5.11
CA ALA A 67 3.28 17.66 4.49
C ALA A 67 2.32 18.31 3.47
N GLU A 68 2.25 19.63 3.40
CA GLU A 68 1.60 20.35 2.30
C GLU A 68 2.14 19.93 0.93
N GLU A 69 3.43 19.63 0.81
CA GLU A 69 4.03 19.22 -0.46
C GLU A 69 3.43 17.91 -0.97
N ALA A 70 3.24 16.94 -0.08
CA ALA A 70 2.58 15.67 -0.38
C ALA A 70 1.12 15.89 -0.81
N LEU A 71 0.40 16.78 -0.11
CA LEU A 71 -0.98 17.13 -0.50
C LEU A 71 -1.04 17.81 -1.88
N ARG A 72 -0.08 18.70 -2.21
CA ARG A 72 0.01 19.31 -3.55
C ARG A 72 0.31 18.29 -4.63
N GLN A 73 1.13 17.28 -4.34
CA GLN A 73 1.31 16.16 -5.26
C GLN A 73 0.00 15.43 -5.51
N CYS A 74 -0.81 15.15 -4.49
CA CYS A 74 -2.11 14.51 -4.71
C CYS A 74 -3.10 15.37 -5.51
N LEU A 75 -3.10 16.70 -5.29
CA LEU A 75 -3.88 17.64 -6.11
C LEU A 75 -3.43 17.64 -7.58
N SER A 76 -2.13 17.50 -7.86
CA SER A 76 -1.62 17.47 -9.24
C SER A 76 -2.01 16.20 -9.99
N LEU A 77 -2.40 15.14 -9.26
CA LEU A 77 -2.91 13.88 -9.79
C LEU A 77 -4.42 13.90 -10.02
N GLY A 78 -5.16 14.87 -9.47
CA GLY A 78 -6.59 15.05 -9.74
C GLY A 78 -7.49 15.06 -8.51
N ALA A 79 -6.94 15.08 -7.29
CA ALA A 79 -7.73 15.38 -6.09
C ALA A 79 -8.33 16.79 -6.18
N ASP A 80 -9.52 16.97 -5.62
CA ASP A 80 -10.26 18.23 -5.68
C ASP A 80 -9.90 19.15 -4.51
N ASP A 81 -9.70 18.58 -3.32
CA ASP A 81 -9.43 19.36 -2.11
C ASP A 81 -8.32 18.75 -1.29
N ALA A 82 -7.63 19.61 -0.57
CA ALA A 82 -6.58 19.21 0.34
C ALA A 82 -6.76 19.85 1.71
N VAL A 83 -6.62 19.01 2.73
CA VAL A 83 -6.68 19.42 4.13
C VAL A 83 -5.44 18.92 4.85
N LEU A 84 -4.76 19.82 5.55
CA LEU A 84 -3.66 19.51 6.45
C LEU A 84 -4.14 19.63 7.90
N VAL A 85 -4.04 18.54 8.65
CA VAL A 85 -4.22 18.53 10.11
C VAL A 85 -2.85 18.76 10.74
N THR A 86 -2.64 19.95 11.31
CA THR A 86 -1.33 20.36 11.81
C THR A 86 -1.43 21.16 13.10
N ASP A 87 -0.83 20.63 14.16
CA ASP A 87 -0.66 21.28 15.45
C ASP A 87 0.46 20.58 16.23
N ARG A 88 1.15 21.31 17.11
CA ARG A 88 2.15 20.71 18.01
C ARG A 88 1.51 19.70 18.97
N ALA A 89 0.25 19.90 19.34
CA ALA A 89 -0.50 18.99 20.21
C ALA A 89 -0.65 17.57 19.63
N PHE A 90 -0.55 17.42 18.30
CA PHE A 90 -0.65 16.12 17.63
C PHE A 90 0.71 15.41 17.48
N GLY A 91 1.81 16.09 17.82
CA GLY A 91 3.16 15.56 17.68
C GLY A 91 3.43 14.38 18.62
N GLY A 92 4.23 13.42 18.13
CA GLY A 92 4.64 12.24 18.90
C GLY A 92 3.53 11.22 19.14
N ALA A 93 2.41 11.32 18.41
CA ALA A 93 1.31 10.37 18.46
C ALA A 93 1.74 8.99 17.93
N ASP A 94 1.30 7.95 18.63
CA ASP A 94 1.20 6.58 18.13
C ASP A 94 -0.06 6.39 17.26
N THR A 95 -0.35 5.14 16.88
CA THR A 95 -1.44 4.82 15.95
C THR A 95 -2.81 5.19 16.49
N LEU A 96 -3.10 4.91 17.77
CA LEU A 96 -4.40 5.20 18.39
C LEU A 96 -4.65 6.71 18.52
N ALA A 97 -3.65 7.47 18.96
CA ALA A 97 -3.78 8.93 19.04
C ALA A 97 -3.87 9.56 17.63
N THR A 98 -3.16 9.00 16.65
CA THR A 98 -3.22 9.42 15.25
C THR A 98 -4.60 9.19 14.64
N SER A 99 -5.15 7.97 14.76
CA SER A 99 -6.45 7.62 14.21
C SER A 99 -7.58 8.45 14.83
N TYR A 100 -7.53 8.67 16.15
CA TYR A 100 -8.50 9.50 16.85
C TYR A 100 -8.46 10.96 16.37
N THR A 101 -7.26 11.51 16.18
CA THR A 101 -7.07 12.88 15.67
C THR A 101 -7.60 13.00 14.24
N ILE A 102 -7.24 12.05 13.36
CA ILE A 102 -7.71 12.02 11.97
C ILE A 102 -9.24 11.87 11.92
N ALA A 103 -9.83 10.93 12.66
CA ALA A 103 -11.28 10.75 12.71
C ALA A 103 -12.01 12.01 13.22
N SER A 104 -11.44 12.70 14.21
CA SER A 104 -11.97 13.98 14.71
C SER A 104 -11.94 15.08 13.65
N ALA A 105 -10.84 15.18 12.89
CA ALA A 105 -10.72 16.10 11.76
C ALA A 105 -11.72 15.76 10.65
N ILE A 106 -11.91 14.47 10.32
CA ILE A 106 -12.90 14.01 9.33
C ILE A 106 -14.31 14.45 9.73
N ARG A 107 -14.70 14.22 10.99
CA ARG A 107 -16.00 14.70 11.50
C ARG A 107 -16.12 16.23 11.43
N HIS A 108 -15.03 16.98 11.68
CA HIS A 108 -15.02 18.44 11.51
C HIS A 108 -15.26 18.81 10.05
N ILE A 109 -14.52 18.22 9.10
CA ILE A 109 -14.65 18.47 7.66
C ILE A 109 -16.08 18.20 7.19
N GLN A 110 -16.68 17.07 7.60
CA GLN A 110 -18.04 16.71 7.20
C GLN A 110 -19.08 17.75 7.67
N ARG A 111 -18.91 18.29 8.89
CA ARG A 111 -19.78 19.36 9.42
C ARG A 111 -19.57 20.67 8.68
N THR A 112 -18.32 21.10 8.51
CA THR A 112 -17.98 22.39 7.91
C THR A 112 -18.33 22.45 6.43
N MET A 113 -18.12 21.36 5.69
CA MET A 113 -18.45 21.28 4.27
C MET A 113 -19.90 20.83 4.01
N ASN A 114 -20.65 20.44 5.05
CA ASN A 114 -21.99 19.84 4.96
C ASN A 114 -22.07 18.65 3.97
N ARG A 115 -21.07 17.77 4.02
CA ARG A 115 -20.87 16.66 3.07
C ARG A 115 -20.43 15.42 3.84
N GLN A 116 -21.05 14.28 3.59
CA GLN A 116 -20.77 13.03 4.31
C GLN A 116 -19.91 12.11 3.44
N PHE A 117 -18.72 11.75 3.90
CA PHE A 117 -17.85 10.83 3.16
C PHE A 117 -18.48 9.43 3.11
N GLN A 118 -18.70 8.93 1.90
CA GLN A 118 -19.25 7.58 1.68
C GLN A 118 -18.15 6.53 1.69
N ILE A 119 -16.97 6.89 1.19
CA ILE A 119 -15.81 5.99 1.14
C ILE A 119 -14.58 6.76 1.59
N ILE A 120 -13.79 6.12 2.47
CA ILE A 120 -12.47 6.59 2.89
C ILE A 120 -11.43 5.59 2.39
N PHE A 121 -10.41 6.06 1.71
CA PHE A 121 -9.27 5.26 1.29
C PHE A 121 -8.03 5.60 2.13
N CYS A 122 -7.27 4.58 2.49
CA CYS A 122 -5.95 4.69 3.12
C CYS A 122 -5.00 3.73 2.39
N GLY A 123 -3.68 3.95 2.45
CA GLY A 123 -2.74 2.87 2.12
C GLY A 123 -2.81 1.74 3.16
N LYS A 124 -2.35 0.55 2.78
CA LYS A 124 -2.23 -0.62 3.66
C LYS A 124 -1.33 -0.31 4.86
N GLN A 125 -0.12 0.21 4.62
CA GLN A 125 0.81 0.61 5.66
C GLN A 125 1.66 1.81 5.23
N ALA A 126 2.20 2.53 6.21
CA ALA A 126 3.23 3.55 5.94
C ALA A 126 4.62 2.97 6.18
N ILE A 127 5.52 3.15 5.22
CA ILE A 127 6.87 2.51 5.18
C ILE A 127 7.83 2.94 6.30
N ASP A 128 7.51 4.01 7.02
CA ASP A 128 8.35 4.50 8.12
C ASP A 128 8.00 3.85 9.47
N GLY A 129 6.74 3.47 9.67
CA GLY A 129 6.23 2.87 10.90
C GLY A 129 5.78 1.41 10.77
N ASP A 130 5.39 0.98 9.57
CA ASP A 130 4.99 -0.39 9.21
C ASP A 130 3.95 -1.05 10.13
N THR A 131 3.03 -0.27 10.69
CA THR A 131 2.04 -0.80 11.66
C THR A 131 0.78 -1.37 11.01
N ALA A 132 0.38 -0.85 9.85
CA ALA A 132 -0.90 -1.14 9.18
C ALA A 132 -2.17 -0.93 10.05
N GLN A 133 -2.08 -0.10 11.11
CA GLN A 133 -3.13 0.03 12.13
C GLN A 133 -4.06 1.24 11.94
N VAL A 134 -3.55 2.33 11.37
CA VAL A 134 -4.25 3.63 11.39
C VAL A 134 -5.56 3.59 10.59
N GLY A 135 -5.57 2.98 9.40
CA GLY A 135 -6.79 2.83 8.60
C GLY A 135 -7.92 2.12 9.36
N PRO A 136 -7.70 0.88 9.86
CA PRO A 136 -8.68 0.17 10.67
C PRO A 136 -9.15 0.92 11.91
N GLN A 137 -8.24 1.59 12.61
CA GLN A 137 -8.60 2.38 13.79
C GLN A 137 -9.44 3.62 13.43
N ILE A 138 -9.21 4.26 12.28
CA ILE A 138 -10.07 5.35 11.80
C ILE A 138 -11.49 4.82 11.52
N ALA A 139 -11.61 3.64 10.91
CA ALA A 139 -12.90 3.02 10.62
C ALA A 139 -13.69 2.76 11.91
N GLU A 140 -13.04 2.20 12.93
CA GLU A 140 -13.62 1.99 14.26
C GLU A 140 -14.07 3.31 14.90
N GLU A 141 -13.20 4.33 14.92
CA GLU A 141 -13.55 5.64 15.48
C GLU A 141 -14.78 6.25 14.78
N LEU A 142 -14.91 6.09 13.48
CA LEU A 142 -16.02 6.63 12.69
C LEU A 142 -17.26 5.73 12.69
N GLY A 143 -17.18 4.50 13.22
CA GLY A 143 -18.25 3.51 13.14
C GLY A 143 -18.55 3.07 11.71
N MET A 144 -17.52 2.96 10.87
CA MET A 144 -17.63 2.59 9.45
C MET A 144 -17.31 1.10 9.24
N ALA A 145 -17.90 0.51 8.20
CA ALA A 145 -17.43 -0.79 7.73
C ALA A 145 -16.00 -0.68 7.19
N GLN A 146 -15.23 -1.77 7.20
CA GLN A 146 -13.85 -1.76 6.71
C GLN A 146 -13.51 -2.97 5.82
N ALA A 147 -12.68 -2.72 4.81
CA ALA A 147 -12.07 -3.75 3.97
C ALA A 147 -10.57 -3.47 3.83
N THR A 148 -9.75 -4.24 4.52
CA THR A 148 -8.29 -4.11 4.48
C THR A 148 -7.67 -4.97 3.39
N TYR A 149 -6.45 -4.63 2.98
CA TYR A 149 -5.67 -5.42 2.00
C TYR A 149 -6.36 -5.52 0.64
N ALA A 150 -6.99 -4.44 0.18
CA ALA A 150 -7.73 -4.43 -1.07
C ALA A 150 -6.79 -4.45 -2.29
N CYS A 151 -6.94 -5.47 -3.14
CA CYS A 151 -6.27 -5.63 -4.43
C CYS A 151 -7.24 -5.48 -5.62
N LYS A 152 -8.56 -5.45 -5.39
CA LYS A 152 -9.55 -5.03 -6.38
C LYS A 152 -10.72 -4.34 -5.70
N PHE A 153 -11.23 -3.29 -6.31
CA PHE A 153 -12.32 -2.49 -5.77
C PHE A 153 -13.37 -2.15 -6.83
N ALA A 154 -14.64 -2.32 -6.50
CA ALA A 154 -15.76 -1.81 -7.26
C ALA A 154 -16.87 -1.35 -6.30
N VAL A 155 -17.55 -0.27 -6.64
CA VAL A 155 -18.69 0.24 -5.85
C VAL A 155 -19.98 0.12 -6.65
N ASP A 156 -21.08 -0.19 -5.98
CA ASP A 156 -22.44 -0.10 -6.49
C ASP A 156 -23.20 0.94 -5.68
N THR A 157 -23.36 2.13 -6.25
CA THR A 157 -24.03 3.26 -5.60
C THR A 157 -25.54 3.05 -5.50
N ALA A 158 -26.16 2.29 -6.40
CA ALA A 158 -27.59 2.01 -6.35
C ALA A 158 -27.91 1.03 -5.20
N ALA A 159 -27.06 0.02 -5.00
CA ALA A 159 -27.21 -0.95 -3.93
C ALA A 159 -26.54 -0.53 -2.60
N GLN A 160 -25.89 0.64 -2.54
CA GLN A 160 -25.21 1.17 -1.35
C GLN A 160 -24.17 0.20 -0.76
N LYS A 161 -23.39 -0.45 -1.63
CA LYS A 161 -22.38 -1.44 -1.26
C LYS A 161 -21.14 -1.36 -2.16
N ALA A 162 -20.05 -1.96 -1.71
CA ALA A 162 -18.86 -2.18 -2.52
C ALA A 162 -18.48 -3.66 -2.50
N THR A 163 -17.88 -4.11 -3.61
CA THR A 163 -17.24 -5.42 -3.72
C THR A 163 -15.73 -5.21 -3.67
N VAL A 164 -15.08 -5.83 -2.70
CA VAL A 164 -13.63 -5.74 -2.50
C VAL A 164 -13.03 -7.13 -2.59
N THR A 165 -12.04 -7.29 -3.47
CA THR A 165 -11.14 -8.46 -3.40
C THR A 165 -10.00 -8.09 -2.48
N ARG A 166 -9.81 -8.85 -1.41
CA ARG A 166 -8.73 -8.66 -0.43
C ARG A 166 -7.76 -9.82 -0.47
N GLU A 167 -6.47 -9.51 -0.41
CA GLU A 167 -5.41 -10.51 -0.28
C GLU A 167 -5.32 -11.04 1.16
N HIS A 168 -4.93 -12.30 1.28
CA HIS A 168 -4.49 -12.95 2.51
C HIS A 168 -3.42 -13.99 2.15
N GLU A 169 -2.76 -14.60 3.13
CA GLU A 169 -1.59 -15.45 2.91
C GLU A 169 -1.86 -16.68 2.02
N ASN A 170 -3.12 -17.09 1.90
CA ASN A 170 -3.53 -18.26 1.12
C ASN A 170 -4.29 -17.89 -0.18
N GLY A 171 -4.32 -16.63 -0.59
CA GLY A 171 -4.98 -16.18 -1.81
C GLY A 171 -5.85 -14.94 -1.61
N TYR A 172 -7.08 -14.99 -2.12
CA TYR A 172 -7.97 -13.83 -2.17
C TYR A 172 -9.38 -14.15 -1.67
N GLU A 173 -9.97 -13.23 -0.91
CA GLU A 173 -11.38 -13.25 -0.54
C GLU A 173 -12.13 -12.14 -1.28
N ILE A 174 -13.32 -12.44 -1.78
CA ILE A 174 -14.21 -11.44 -2.36
C ILE A 174 -15.31 -11.16 -1.33
N VAL A 175 -15.36 -9.92 -0.84
CA VAL A 175 -16.31 -9.48 0.19
C VAL A 175 -17.22 -8.39 -0.34
N GLU A 176 -18.50 -8.45 0.00
CA GLU A 176 -19.46 -7.36 -0.19
C GLU A 176 -19.60 -6.58 1.13
N VAL A 177 -19.47 -5.26 1.07
CA VAL A 177 -19.39 -4.39 2.25
C VAL A 177 -20.34 -3.20 2.07
N PRO A 178 -21.16 -2.85 3.08
CA PRO A 178 -22.08 -1.71 2.98
C PRO A 178 -21.33 -0.37 3.02
N LEU A 179 -21.93 0.67 2.42
CA LEU A 179 -21.52 2.06 2.63
C LEU A 179 -22.15 2.62 3.93
N PRO A 180 -21.47 3.51 4.67
CA PRO A 180 -20.13 4.05 4.41
C PRO A 180 -19.01 3.08 4.80
N LEU A 181 -17.89 3.12 4.06
CA LEU A 181 -16.83 2.13 4.16
C LEU A 181 -15.41 2.74 4.13
N LEU A 182 -14.47 2.13 4.85
CA LEU A 182 -13.05 2.43 4.78
C LEU A 182 -12.28 1.29 4.10
N VAL A 183 -11.44 1.62 3.11
CA VAL A 183 -10.63 0.66 2.36
C VAL A 183 -9.15 0.93 2.60
N THR A 184 -8.36 -0.12 2.85
CA THR A 184 -6.89 -0.01 2.79
C THR A 184 -6.36 -0.64 1.50
N ALA A 185 -5.66 0.14 0.69
CA ALA A 185 -5.18 -0.24 -0.63
C ALA A 185 -3.79 -0.89 -0.57
N THR A 186 -3.61 -1.96 -1.34
CA THR A 186 -2.30 -2.57 -1.61
C THR A 186 -1.79 -2.12 -2.99
N ALA A 187 -0.52 -2.39 -3.27
CA ALA A 187 0.07 -2.10 -4.58
C ALA A 187 -0.59 -2.86 -5.74
N GLU A 188 -1.21 -4.02 -5.47
CA GLU A 188 -1.92 -4.79 -6.49
C GLU A 188 -3.22 -4.13 -6.96
N LEU A 189 -3.73 -3.12 -6.24
CA LEU A 189 -5.03 -2.52 -6.52
C LEU A 189 -5.10 -1.82 -7.88
N ASN A 190 -4.02 -1.13 -8.26
CA ASN A 190 -3.94 -0.30 -9.46
C ASN A 190 -2.51 0.19 -9.70
N GLU A 191 -2.30 0.86 -10.83
CA GLU A 191 -1.11 1.65 -11.12
C GLU A 191 -1.45 3.15 -11.03
N PRO A 192 -0.81 3.92 -10.12
CA PRO A 192 -1.09 5.34 -9.96
C PRO A 192 -0.84 6.15 -11.23
N ARG A 193 -1.78 7.01 -11.61
CA ARG A 193 -1.66 7.86 -12.79
C ARG A 193 -0.54 8.90 -12.67
N GLN A 194 -0.16 9.47 -13.81
CA GLN A 194 0.79 10.59 -13.88
C GLN A 194 0.06 11.95 -13.78
N PRO A 195 0.73 13.00 -13.27
CA PRO A 195 0.11 14.31 -13.13
C PRO A 195 -0.16 14.97 -14.49
N GLY A 196 -1.37 15.53 -14.64
CA GLY A 196 -1.74 16.34 -15.80
C GLY A 196 -1.24 17.78 -15.73
N LEU A 197 -1.16 18.47 -16.87
CA LEU A 197 -0.75 19.87 -16.92
C LEU A 197 -1.71 20.78 -16.15
N TRP A 198 -3.02 20.65 -16.39
CA TRP A 198 -4.04 21.50 -15.77
C TRP A 198 -4.17 21.25 -14.26
N SER A 199 -4.17 19.99 -13.84
CA SER A 199 -4.18 19.61 -12.42
C SER A 199 -2.91 20.07 -11.71
N SER A 200 -1.75 20.06 -12.37
CA SER A 200 -0.51 20.63 -11.82
C SER A 200 -0.58 22.14 -11.62
N ILE A 201 -1.19 22.88 -12.54
CA ILE A 201 -1.42 24.33 -12.39
C ILE A 201 -2.40 24.59 -11.23
N TYR A 202 -3.47 23.79 -11.16
CA TYR A 202 -4.45 23.84 -10.07
C TYR A 202 -3.78 23.62 -8.71
N ALA A 203 -3.01 22.53 -8.57
CA ALA A 203 -2.29 22.18 -7.35
C ALA A 203 -1.35 23.28 -6.85
N LYS A 204 -0.68 23.99 -7.75
CA LYS A 204 0.18 25.13 -7.39
C LYS A 204 -0.60 26.33 -6.87
N ARG A 205 -1.84 26.54 -7.33
CA ARG A 205 -2.69 27.69 -6.98
C ARG A 205 -3.63 27.40 -5.82
N TYR A 206 -3.87 26.13 -5.51
CA TYR A 206 -4.79 25.72 -4.46
C TYR A 206 -4.31 26.18 -3.08
N THR A 207 -5.23 26.75 -2.30
CA THR A 207 -4.97 27.10 -0.89
C THR A 207 -5.37 25.92 -0.02
N ILE A 208 -4.39 25.25 0.57
CA ILE A 208 -4.63 24.09 1.43
C ILE A 208 -5.28 24.56 2.73
N SER A 209 -6.37 23.90 3.12
CA SER A 209 -7.06 24.19 4.37
C SER A 209 -6.30 23.58 5.54
N HIS A 210 -6.04 24.36 6.59
CA HIS A 210 -5.37 23.87 7.78
C HIS A 210 -6.37 23.69 8.92
N ILE A 211 -6.37 22.51 9.51
CA ILE A 211 -7.13 22.20 10.72
C ILE A 211 -6.15 22.06 11.87
N THR A 212 -6.31 22.89 12.88
CA THR A 212 -5.54 22.90 14.12
C THR A 212 -6.37 22.37 15.29
N LEU A 213 -5.78 22.28 16.48
CA LEU A 213 -6.54 21.92 17.69
C LEU A 213 -7.72 22.88 17.94
N ARG A 214 -7.54 24.16 17.59
CA ARG A 214 -8.55 25.23 17.83
C ARG A 214 -9.83 25.03 17.03
N ASP A 215 -9.73 24.38 15.88
CA ASP A 215 -10.86 24.13 14.98
C ASP A 215 -11.72 22.94 15.46
N MET A 216 -11.19 22.14 16.41
CA MET A 216 -11.85 20.97 16.96
C MET A 216 -12.13 21.15 18.47
N PRO A 217 -13.01 22.08 18.89
CA PRO A 217 -13.21 22.44 20.30
C PRO A 217 -13.77 21.33 21.19
N HIS A 218 -14.25 20.22 20.60
CA HIS A 218 -14.82 19.08 21.31
C HIS A 218 -13.92 17.84 21.28
N ILE A 219 -12.68 17.97 20.81
CA ILE A 219 -11.72 16.86 20.84
C ILE A 219 -11.24 16.63 22.27
N ASP A 220 -11.08 15.37 22.65
CA ASP A 220 -10.52 14.98 23.93
C ASP A 220 -8.99 15.07 23.86
N GLU A 221 -8.43 16.11 24.47
CA GLU A 221 -6.97 16.34 24.50
C GLU A 221 -6.20 15.22 25.21
N SER A 222 -6.86 14.39 26.04
CA SER A 222 -6.21 13.24 26.66
C SER A 222 -5.98 12.08 25.70
N ARG A 223 -6.51 12.15 24.48
CA ARG A 223 -6.44 11.10 23.44
C ARG A 223 -5.61 11.50 22.22
N ILE A 224 -4.94 12.65 22.24
CA ILE A 224 -4.13 13.15 21.13
C ILE A 224 -2.64 13.25 21.49
N GLY A 225 -1.80 13.25 20.45
CA GLY A 225 -0.35 13.41 20.61
C GLY A 225 0.28 12.36 21.50
N LEU A 226 1.49 12.67 21.98
CA LEU A 226 2.26 11.79 22.87
C LEU A 226 1.54 11.46 24.19
N ASN A 227 0.68 12.35 24.68
CA ASN A 227 -0.03 12.16 25.95
C ASN A 227 -1.14 11.12 25.82
N GLY A 228 -1.88 11.14 24.71
CA GLY A 228 -2.92 10.15 24.41
C GLY A 228 -2.41 8.84 23.83
N SER A 229 -1.11 8.71 23.63
CA SER A 229 -0.50 7.50 23.10
C SER A 229 -0.28 6.43 24.18
N PRO A 230 -0.97 5.27 24.09
CA PRO A 230 -0.71 4.15 24.99
C PRO A 230 0.68 3.53 24.76
N THR A 231 1.23 3.62 23.55
CA THR A 231 2.55 3.07 23.23
C THR A 231 3.62 4.16 23.22
N ARG A 232 4.86 3.79 23.61
CA ARG A 232 6.01 4.70 23.61
C ARG A 232 7.24 4.01 23.02
N VAL A 233 7.84 4.63 22.02
CA VAL A 233 9.09 4.16 21.41
C VAL A 233 10.23 4.40 22.40
N ARG A 234 10.66 3.34 23.10
CA ARG A 234 11.72 3.43 24.13
C ARG A 234 13.12 3.55 23.52
N LYS A 235 13.38 2.83 22.43
CA LYS A 235 14.70 2.76 21.79
C LYS A 235 14.54 2.41 20.31
N VAL A 236 15.24 3.14 19.45
CA VAL A 236 15.42 2.82 18.03
C VAL A 236 16.87 2.43 17.83
N TYR A 237 17.12 1.30 17.16
CA TYR A 237 18.45 0.82 16.84
C TYR A 237 18.44 0.13 15.49
N GLN A 238 19.61 0.06 14.86
CA GLN A 238 19.76 -0.63 13.58
C GLN A 238 19.96 -2.12 13.84
N PRO A 239 19.24 -3.02 13.13
CA PRO A 239 19.53 -4.44 13.19
C PRO A 239 20.95 -4.69 12.64
N PRO A 240 21.65 -5.74 13.12
CA PRO A 240 22.97 -6.07 12.61
C PRO A 240 22.87 -6.35 11.10
N LEU A 241 23.83 -5.80 10.33
CA LEU A 241 23.95 -6.11 8.91
C LEU A 241 24.18 -7.62 8.71
N ARG A 242 23.80 -8.13 7.53
CA ARG A 242 23.98 -9.55 7.20
C ARG A 242 25.43 -9.98 7.48
N GLY A 243 25.57 -11.18 8.05
CA GLY A 243 26.87 -11.74 8.42
C GLY A 243 27.75 -12.08 7.21
N LYS A 244 28.91 -12.68 7.49
CA LYS A 244 29.84 -13.14 6.46
C LYS A 244 29.12 -14.04 5.46
N VAL A 245 29.28 -13.74 4.18
CA VAL A 245 28.87 -14.63 3.09
C VAL A 245 29.93 -15.71 2.93
N GLU A 246 29.51 -16.96 2.98
CA GLU A 246 30.36 -18.12 2.70
C GLU A 246 30.04 -18.63 1.30
N MET A 247 31.07 -18.71 0.44
CA MET A 247 30.94 -19.33 -0.87
C MET A 247 31.12 -20.83 -0.72
N LEU A 248 30.12 -21.61 -1.15
CA LEU A 248 30.15 -23.06 -1.07
C LEU A 248 30.81 -23.65 -2.33
N PRO A 249 31.65 -24.68 -2.20
CA PRO A 249 32.55 -25.11 -3.28
C PRO A 249 31.89 -26.00 -4.33
N SER A 250 30.73 -26.59 -4.04
CA SER A 250 29.98 -27.45 -4.96
C SER A 250 28.47 -27.37 -4.73
N ILE A 251 27.68 -27.76 -5.75
CA ILE A 251 26.22 -27.81 -5.66
C ILE A 251 25.77 -28.79 -4.58
N GLU A 252 26.41 -29.95 -4.48
CA GLU A 252 26.02 -31.00 -3.52
C GLU A 252 26.29 -30.59 -2.07
N GLU A 253 27.47 -30.00 -1.78
CA GLU A 253 27.75 -29.45 -0.46
C GLU A 253 26.87 -28.24 -0.16
N GLY A 254 26.59 -27.44 -1.19
CA GLY A 254 25.64 -26.34 -1.17
C GLY A 254 24.27 -26.75 -0.66
N ALA A 255 23.65 -27.74 -1.33
CA ALA A 255 22.33 -28.25 -1.00
C ALA A 255 22.27 -28.83 0.43
N LYS A 256 23.28 -29.62 0.83
CA LYS A 256 23.37 -30.17 2.18
C LYS A 256 23.47 -29.08 3.24
N LYS A 257 24.32 -28.07 3.02
CA LYS A 257 24.51 -26.97 3.97
C LYS A 257 23.27 -26.09 4.06
N VAL A 258 22.57 -25.83 2.95
CA VAL A 258 21.32 -25.06 2.94
C VAL A 258 20.23 -25.80 3.71
N LEU A 259 20.08 -27.12 3.52
CA LEU A 259 19.13 -27.94 4.29
C LEU A 259 19.45 -27.94 5.78
N GLU A 260 20.73 -28.10 6.14
CA GLU A 260 21.21 -28.01 7.53
C GLU A 260 20.86 -26.64 8.14
N LEU A 261 21.18 -25.54 7.43
CA LEU A 261 20.87 -24.18 7.88
C LEU A 261 19.37 -23.93 7.98
N ALA A 262 18.56 -24.41 7.03
CA ALA A 262 17.10 -24.28 7.07
C ALA A 262 16.51 -25.00 8.30
N TYR A 263 17.02 -26.20 8.61
CA TYR A 263 16.57 -27.00 9.75
C TYR A 263 16.99 -26.37 11.10
N HIS A 264 18.19 -25.80 11.17
CA HIS A 264 18.73 -25.26 12.43
C HIS A 264 18.39 -23.79 12.70
N ILE A 265 18.19 -22.96 11.68
CA ILE A 265 18.00 -21.52 11.88
C ILE A 265 16.54 -21.20 12.25
N LYS A 266 15.55 -21.82 11.59
CA LYS A 266 14.10 -21.62 11.87
C LYS A 266 13.27 -22.85 11.44
N PRO A 267 13.32 -23.96 12.18
CA PRO A 267 12.56 -25.16 11.82
C PRO A 267 11.06 -24.86 11.64
N ASP A 268 10.48 -24.02 12.49
CA ASP A 268 9.05 -23.64 12.40
C ASP A 268 8.69 -22.88 11.11
N LYS A 269 9.64 -22.12 10.52
CA LYS A 269 9.40 -21.41 9.26
C LYS A 269 9.46 -22.31 8.05
N PHE A 270 10.22 -23.40 8.10
CA PHE A 270 10.44 -24.29 6.96
C PHE A 270 9.74 -25.63 7.10
N ALA A 271 9.12 -25.93 8.25
CA ALA A 271 8.44 -27.19 8.51
C ALA A 271 7.38 -27.55 7.46
N HIS A 272 6.67 -26.57 6.91
CA HIS A 272 5.66 -26.78 5.86
C HIS A 272 6.27 -27.08 4.48
N LEU A 273 7.53 -26.71 4.25
CA LEU A 273 8.28 -27.01 3.01
C LEU A 273 9.08 -28.31 3.11
N LEU A 274 9.37 -28.75 4.34
CA LEU A 274 10.18 -29.93 4.64
C LEU A 274 9.31 -31.10 5.12
N VAL A 275 8.16 -31.32 4.47
CA VAL A 275 7.33 -32.50 4.69
C VAL A 275 7.93 -33.65 3.87
N PRO A 276 8.34 -34.77 4.49
CA PRO A 276 8.80 -35.94 3.74
C PRO A 276 7.69 -36.39 2.80
N ASN A 277 7.98 -36.47 1.50
CA ASN A 277 7.08 -37.08 0.54
C ASN A 277 7.39 -38.58 0.51
N ASP A 278 6.42 -39.43 0.88
CA ASP A 278 6.57 -40.89 0.83
C ASP A 278 6.53 -41.44 -0.61
N ALA A 279 6.15 -40.60 -1.58
CA ALA A 279 6.23 -40.94 -2.99
C ALA A 279 7.63 -40.59 -3.55
N PRO A 280 8.34 -41.55 -4.20
CA PRO A 280 9.57 -41.23 -4.89
C PRO A 280 9.28 -40.17 -5.95
N VAL A 281 10.04 -39.08 -5.91
CA VAL A 281 10.06 -38.10 -7.01
C VAL A 281 10.73 -38.82 -8.17
N GLU A 282 9.98 -39.13 -9.23
CA GLU A 282 10.58 -39.59 -10.48
C GLU A 282 11.50 -38.47 -10.98
N VAL A 283 12.80 -38.74 -10.98
CA VAL A 283 13.79 -37.85 -11.56
C VAL A 283 13.58 -37.98 -13.07
N ALA A 284 12.86 -37.02 -13.66
CA ALA A 284 12.92 -36.85 -15.11
C ALA A 284 14.39 -36.55 -15.44
N GLU A 285 14.98 -37.33 -16.36
CA GLU A 285 16.28 -36.99 -16.94
C GLU A 285 16.10 -35.67 -17.70
N ASP A 286 16.44 -34.56 -17.06
CA ASP A 286 16.55 -33.27 -17.72
C ASP A 286 17.73 -33.37 -18.70
N ASN A 287 17.41 -33.52 -19.99
CA ASN A 287 18.30 -33.15 -21.09
C ASN A 287 18.40 -31.62 -21.19
N ASP A 288 18.70 -30.95 -20.07
CA ASP A 288 19.02 -29.53 -20.05
C ASP A 288 20.51 -29.41 -20.37
N GLU A 289 20.84 -29.11 -21.62
CA GLU A 289 22.19 -28.72 -22.02
C GLU A 289 22.53 -27.41 -21.30
N GLY A 290 23.06 -27.54 -20.09
CA GLY A 290 23.27 -26.44 -19.16
C GLY A 290 23.93 -25.21 -19.80
N VAL A 291 23.50 -24.03 -19.34
CA VAL A 291 23.98 -22.73 -19.82
C VAL A 291 25.48 -22.56 -19.51
N ASP A 292 26.28 -22.30 -20.54
CA ASP A 292 27.73 -22.06 -20.40
C ASP A 292 27.98 -20.69 -19.77
N VAL A 293 28.30 -20.70 -18.48
CA VAL A 293 28.52 -19.52 -17.64
C VAL A 293 29.76 -18.69 -18.05
N LYS A 294 30.51 -19.11 -19.07
CA LYS A 294 31.68 -18.40 -19.61
C LYS A 294 31.40 -17.53 -20.85
N ASP A 295 30.21 -17.64 -21.46
CA ASP A 295 29.82 -16.80 -22.60
C ASP A 295 29.21 -15.46 -22.12
N PRO A 296 29.85 -14.30 -22.39
CA PRO A 296 29.32 -13.00 -21.98
C PRO A 296 27.99 -12.62 -22.65
N VAL A 297 27.62 -13.24 -23.78
CA VAL A 297 26.35 -12.97 -24.48
C VAL A 297 25.16 -13.63 -23.76
N GLN A 298 25.37 -14.79 -23.11
CA GLN A 298 24.33 -15.48 -22.35
C GLN A 298 24.17 -14.97 -20.91
N ARG A 299 25.09 -14.13 -20.40
CA ARG A 299 24.93 -13.41 -19.12
C ARG A 299 23.80 -12.38 -19.14
N ALA A 300 23.48 -11.85 -20.31
CA ALA A 300 22.36 -10.95 -20.51
C ALA A 300 21.14 -11.77 -20.95
N ALA A 301 20.65 -12.66 -20.09
CA ALA A 301 19.29 -13.14 -20.20
C ALA A 301 18.39 -11.91 -20.01
N SER A 302 17.89 -11.41 -21.15
CA SER A 302 16.86 -10.39 -21.25
C SER A 302 15.76 -10.66 -20.24
N VAL A 303 15.54 -9.70 -19.35
CA VAL A 303 14.29 -9.60 -18.61
C VAL A 303 13.21 -9.29 -19.64
N GLU A 304 12.59 -10.33 -20.19
CA GLU A 304 11.31 -10.18 -20.86
C GLU A 304 10.24 -10.06 -19.78
N SER A 305 9.73 -8.85 -19.64
CA SER A 305 8.52 -8.57 -18.88
C SER A 305 7.36 -9.35 -19.48
N VAL A 306 6.85 -10.35 -18.78
CA VAL A 306 5.60 -11.01 -19.16
C VAL A 306 4.45 -10.00 -18.94
N SER A 307 3.82 -9.54 -20.02
CA SER A 307 2.67 -8.64 -19.91
C SER A 307 1.42 -9.41 -19.44
N PRO A 308 0.44 -8.78 -18.76
CA PRO A 308 -0.74 -9.45 -18.20
C PRO A 308 -1.73 -10.05 -19.23
N SER A 309 -1.40 -10.06 -20.53
CA SER A 309 -2.32 -10.42 -21.60
C SER A 309 -2.40 -11.92 -21.91
N GLU A 310 -1.55 -12.78 -21.33
CA GLU A 310 -1.52 -14.21 -21.66
C GLU A 310 -2.45 -15.09 -20.81
N PHE A 311 -3.14 -14.53 -19.81
CA PHE A 311 -4.09 -15.28 -18.97
C PHE A 311 -5.46 -15.55 -19.63
N LYS A 312 -5.70 -15.12 -20.88
CA LYS A 312 -7.02 -15.24 -21.54
C LYS A 312 -7.20 -16.44 -22.48
N ALA A 313 -6.21 -17.30 -22.68
CA ALA A 313 -6.31 -18.34 -23.71
C ALA A 313 -6.90 -19.70 -23.27
N VAL A 314 -7.24 -19.92 -21.99
CA VAL A 314 -7.61 -21.29 -21.51
C VAL A 314 -9.11 -21.49 -21.26
N ALA A 315 -9.97 -20.47 -21.50
CA ALA A 315 -11.41 -20.57 -21.22
C ALA A 315 -12.32 -20.86 -22.44
N ALA A 316 -11.79 -21.14 -23.63
CA ALA A 316 -12.60 -21.37 -24.83
C ALA A 316 -12.26 -22.68 -25.54
N ALA A 317 -12.48 -23.81 -24.87
CA ALA A 317 -12.50 -25.12 -25.52
C ALA A 317 -13.51 -26.04 -24.85
N LYS A 318 -14.80 -25.81 -25.13
CA LYS A 318 -15.89 -26.81 -25.14
C LYS A 318 -17.19 -26.15 -25.61
N GLY A 319 -17.66 -26.56 -26.78
CA GLY A 319 -18.91 -26.09 -27.39
C GLY A 319 -18.95 -26.52 -28.85
N ASP A 320 -19.40 -27.76 -29.07
CA ASP A 320 -19.52 -28.44 -30.34
C ASP A 320 -20.71 -27.95 -31.18
N GLU A 321 -20.69 -28.32 -32.46
CA GLU A 321 -21.77 -28.37 -33.45
C GLU A 321 -22.27 -27.08 -34.15
N GLY A 322 -22.15 -27.09 -35.49
CA GLY A 322 -23.31 -26.79 -36.35
C GLY A 322 -23.18 -25.71 -37.43
N SER A 323 -23.09 -26.19 -38.68
CA SER A 323 -23.79 -25.64 -39.86
C SER A 323 -23.25 -24.40 -40.62
N LYS A 324 -22.61 -24.71 -41.76
CA LYS A 324 -22.81 -24.16 -43.13
C LYS A 324 -23.43 -22.75 -43.30
N GLY A 325 -22.65 -21.89 -43.98
CA GLY A 325 -23.06 -21.30 -45.26
C GLY A 325 -23.30 -19.79 -45.32
N GLY A 326 -22.62 -19.13 -46.28
CA GLY A 326 -23.24 -18.11 -47.14
C GLY A 326 -22.72 -16.69 -47.03
N ASP A 327 -22.15 -16.21 -48.15
CA ASP A 327 -21.86 -14.82 -48.50
C ASP A 327 -22.96 -13.82 -48.13
N ARG A 328 -22.55 -12.69 -47.52
CA ARG A 328 -22.65 -11.32 -48.04
C ARG A 328 -22.10 -10.30 -47.03
#